data_AF-A0AAV4XXW7-F1
#
_entry.id   AF-A0AAV4XXW7-F1
#
_cell.length_a   1.000
_cell.length_b   1.000
_cell.length_c   1.000
_cell.angle_alpha   90.00
_cell.angle_beta   90.00
_cell.angle_gamma   90.00
#
_symmetry.space_group_name_H-M   'P 1'
#
loop_
_entity.id
_entity.type
_entity.pdbx_description
1 polymer ?
#
loop_
_entity_poly.entity_id
_entity_poly.type
_entity_poly.pdbx_seq_one_letter_code
_entity_poly.pdbx_strand_id
1 'polypeptide(L)'
;MVYRNASDIGLGYLSVTTNRSEVVDFIPYSIEEENTFASSLPPILSPVSEYTYPFEKRKLLAAFSGKILTFVLEMWGYVSYGQLAHFRCDFIVLLRRMLLSSVSVPLRGKGIRTIKKLSEAVSDGKYKCFSSIVALCL
;
A
#
# COMPACT_ATOMS: atom_id res chain seq x y z
N MET A 1 23.10 -0.84 36.16
CA MET A 1 22.65 -0.36 37.49
C MET A 1 22.05 -1.49 38.30
N VAL A 2 21.09 -2.24 37.74
CA VAL A 2 20.48 -3.42 38.40
C VAL A 2 21.52 -4.47 38.80
N TYR A 3 22.31 -4.98 37.84
CA TYR A 3 23.40 -5.94 38.13
C TYR A 3 24.46 -5.46 39.14
N ARG A 4 24.62 -4.14 39.32
CA ARG A 4 25.59 -3.56 40.26
C ARG A 4 25.00 -3.30 41.64
N ASN A 5 23.79 -3.79 41.93
CA ASN A 5 23.02 -3.49 43.14
C ASN A 5 22.83 -1.98 43.40
N ALA A 6 22.81 -1.16 42.34
CA ALA A 6 22.57 0.28 42.45
C ALA A 6 21.08 0.64 42.29
N SER A 7 20.25 -0.32 41.87
CA SER A 7 18.80 -0.15 41.68
C SER A 7 18.14 -1.53 41.75
N ASP A 8 16.97 -1.61 42.36
CA ASP A 8 16.22 -2.87 42.48
C ASP A 8 15.44 -3.20 41.21
N ILE A 9 14.91 -2.18 40.53
CA ILE A 9 14.13 -2.32 39.28
C ILE A 9 14.62 -1.28 38.28
N GLY A 10 14.65 -1.66 36.99
CA GLY A 10 14.90 -0.75 35.87
C GLY A 10 13.71 -0.75 34.92
N LEU A 11 13.20 0.45 34.57
CA LEU A 11 12.14 0.63 33.60
C LEU A 11 12.70 1.34 32.37
N GLY A 12 12.42 0.82 31.18
CA GLY A 12 12.84 1.45 29.93
C GLY A 12 12.58 0.58 28.71
N TYR A 13 12.80 1.17 27.53
CA TYR A 13 12.76 0.47 26.24
C TYR A 13 14.02 -0.37 26.10
N LEU A 14 13.94 -1.61 26.58
CA LEU A 14 15.02 -2.59 26.54
C LEU A 14 14.56 -3.80 25.74
N SER A 15 15.26 -4.06 24.64
CA SER A 15 15.09 -5.31 23.91
C SER A 15 15.57 -6.50 24.75
N VAL A 16 14.73 -7.54 24.78
CA VAL A 16 15.03 -8.82 25.43
C VAL A 16 15.96 -9.61 24.51
N THR A 17 17.19 -9.83 24.94
CA THR A 17 18.20 -10.62 24.22
C THR A 17 18.75 -11.70 25.14
N THR A 18 19.21 -12.82 24.57
CA THR A 18 19.70 -13.98 25.35
C THR A 18 20.78 -13.58 26.36
N ASN A 19 21.77 -12.80 25.91
CA ASN A 19 22.87 -12.34 26.75
C ASN A 19 22.40 -11.44 27.91
N ARG A 20 21.27 -10.74 27.76
CA ARG A 20 20.72 -9.90 28.82
C ARG A 20 19.84 -10.70 29.78
N SER A 21 19.08 -11.67 29.28
CA SER A 21 18.25 -12.55 30.11
C SER A 21 19.07 -13.49 31.01
N GLU A 22 20.34 -13.72 30.70
CA GLU A 22 21.26 -14.44 31.59
C GLU A 22 21.62 -13.65 32.85
N VAL A 23 21.51 -12.32 32.80
CA VAL A 23 21.99 -11.43 33.86
C VAL A 23 20.84 -10.84 34.69
N VAL A 24 19.69 -10.59 34.06
CA VAL A 24 18.51 -9.95 34.68
C VAL A 24 17.24 -10.56 34.13
N ASP A 25 16.23 -10.76 34.98
CA ASP A 25 14.90 -11.20 34.56
C ASP A 25 14.11 -10.08 33.86
N PHE A 26 13.39 -10.43 32.80
CA PHE A 26 12.58 -9.49 32.02
C PHE A 26 11.09 -9.87 32.06
N ILE A 27 10.23 -8.87 32.21
CA ILE A 27 8.78 -8.98 32.03
C ILE A 27 8.41 -8.08 30.83
N PRO A 28 8.09 -8.66 29.66
CA PRO A 28 7.76 -7.87 28.48
C PRO A 28 6.38 -7.22 28.60
N TYR A 29 6.31 -5.90 28.41
CA TYR A 29 5.05 -5.13 28.39
C TYR A 29 4.52 -4.88 26.98
N SER A 30 5.40 -4.93 25.97
CA SER A 30 5.05 -4.78 24.56
C SER A 30 5.85 -5.79 23.73
N ILE A 31 5.19 -6.37 22.72
CA ILE A 31 5.85 -7.24 21.75
C ILE A 31 6.31 -6.35 20.60
N GLU A 32 7.62 -6.13 20.51
CA GLU A 32 8.22 -5.51 19.32
C GLU A 32 8.35 -6.58 18.25
N GLU A 33 7.40 -6.61 17.32
CA GLU A 33 7.28 -7.73 16.38
C GLU A 33 8.39 -7.74 15.32
N GLU A 34 9.08 -6.63 15.02
CA GLU A 34 10.21 -6.62 14.08
C GLU A 34 10.94 -5.25 14.02
N ASN A 35 12.24 -5.28 13.68
CA ASN A 35 12.99 -4.07 13.34
C ASN A 35 12.46 -3.48 12.03
N THR A 36 11.68 -2.40 12.14
CA THR A 36 11.25 -1.62 10.98
C THR A 36 12.32 -0.60 10.59
N PHE A 37 12.41 -0.29 9.30
CA PHE A 37 13.31 0.76 8.80
C PHE A 37 12.49 1.91 8.24
N ALA A 38 12.95 3.14 8.50
CA ALA A 38 12.38 4.33 7.89
C ALA A 38 12.98 4.53 6.49
N SER A 39 12.12 4.72 5.49
CA SER A 39 12.54 5.10 4.14
C SER A 39 11.74 6.31 3.67
N SER A 40 12.31 7.07 2.74
CA SER A 40 11.62 8.20 2.13
C SER A 40 10.35 7.73 1.42
N LEU A 41 9.30 8.56 1.51
CA LEU A 41 8.01 8.30 0.88
C LEU A 41 8.18 8.04 -0.64
N PRO A 42 7.55 6.98 -1.20
CA PRO A 42 7.69 6.69 -2.63
C PRO A 42 7.10 7.82 -3.48
N PRO A 43 7.68 8.06 -4.67
CA PRO A 43 7.20 9.09 -5.57
C PRO A 43 5.76 8.81 -6.01
N ILE A 44 5.02 9.90 -6.26
CA ILE A 44 3.67 9.85 -6.82
C ILE A 44 3.80 9.39 -8.28
N LEU A 45 2.99 8.40 -8.66
CA LEU A 45 2.98 7.91 -10.04
C LEU A 45 2.32 8.93 -10.97
N SER A 46 2.61 8.85 -12.26
CA SER A 46 2.02 9.76 -13.23
C SER A 46 0.48 9.55 -13.29
N PRO A 47 -0.31 10.63 -13.47
CA PRO A 47 -1.78 10.54 -13.50
C PRO A 47 -2.32 9.57 -14.55
N VAL A 48 -1.57 9.31 -15.63
CA VAL A 48 -1.96 8.37 -16.69
C VAL A 48 -2.07 6.93 -16.16
N SER A 49 -1.21 6.54 -15.22
CA SER A 49 -1.25 5.20 -14.62
C SER A 49 -2.47 5.00 -13.70
N GLU A 50 -3.04 6.08 -13.19
CA GLU A 50 -4.19 6.12 -12.28
C GLU A 50 -5.48 5.67 -12.94
N TYR A 51 -5.66 5.99 -14.22
CA TYR A 51 -6.81 5.54 -15.00
C TYR A 51 -6.86 4.02 -15.21
N THR A 52 -5.69 3.35 -15.18
CA THR A 52 -5.60 1.90 -15.38
C THR A 52 -5.56 1.10 -14.07
N TYR A 53 -5.37 1.78 -12.94
CA TYR A 53 -5.21 1.18 -11.62
C TYR A 53 -6.46 0.48 -11.04
N PRO A 54 -7.69 0.98 -11.22
CA PRO A 54 -8.85 0.36 -10.57
C PRO A 54 -9.21 -1.03 -11.13
N PHE A 55 -8.61 -1.47 -12.24
CA PHE A 55 -8.98 -2.72 -12.88
C PHE A 55 -7.82 -3.69 -13.00
N GLU A 56 -7.91 -4.81 -12.27
CA GLU A 56 -7.21 -6.03 -12.68
C GLU A 56 -7.64 -6.33 -14.12
N LYS A 57 -6.67 -6.55 -15.02
CA LYS A 57 -6.92 -6.77 -16.47
C LYS A 57 -8.03 -7.80 -16.73
N ARG A 58 -8.17 -8.80 -15.85
CA ARG A 58 -9.22 -9.83 -15.89
C ARG A 58 -10.63 -9.28 -15.65
N LYS A 59 -10.81 -8.39 -14.68
CA LYS A 59 -12.12 -7.77 -14.38
C LYS A 59 -12.55 -6.81 -15.48
N LEU A 60 -11.59 -6.09 -16.07
CA LEU A 60 -11.83 -5.24 -17.23
C LEU A 60 -12.30 -6.07 -18.43
N LEU A 61 -11.57 -7.13 -18.78
CA LEU A 61 -11.94 -8.05 -19.86
C LEU A 61 -13.35 -8.64 -19.66
N ALA A 62 -13.70 -9.05 -18.43
CA ALA A 62 -15.02 -9.59 -18.11
C ALA A 62 -16.15 -8.52 -18.22
N ALA A 63 -15.89 -7.29 -17.80
CA ALA A 63 -16.85 -6.19 -17.91
C ALA A 63 -17.08 -5.79 -19.38
N PHE A 64 -16.01 -5.78 -20.20
CA PHE A 64 -16.11 -5.53 -21.64
C PHE A 64 -16.81 -6.68 -22.37
N SER A 65 -16.47 -7.95 -22.08
CA SER A 65 -17.08 -9.11 -22.75
C SER A 65 -18.56 -9.26 -22.39
N GLY A 66 -18.94 -9.05 -21.13
CA GLY A 66 -20.33 -9.10 -20.69
C GLY A 66 -21.20 -8.05 -21.36
N LYS A 67 -20.68 -6.80 -21.48
CA LYS A 67 -21.39 -5.69 -22.15
C LYS A 67 -21.42 -5.82 -23.67
N ILE A 68 -20.37 -6.35 -24.29
CA ILE A 68 -20.38 -6.69 -25.73
C ILE A 68 -21.43 -7.76 -25.99
N LEU A 69 -21.53 -8.77 -25.12
CA LEU A 69 -22.54 -9.83 -25.27
C LEU A 69 -23.96 -9.29 -25.10
N THR A 70 -24.22 -8.39 -24.14
CA THR A 70 -25.54 -7.74 -24.01
C THR A 70 -25.86 -6.86 -25.21
N PHE A 71 -24.87 -6.09 -25.70
CA PHE A 71 -25.03 -5.28 -26.92
C PHE A 71 -25.29 -6.14 -28.17
N VAL A 72 -24.62 -7.29 -28.31
CA VAL A 72 -24.84 -8.21 -29.43
C VAL A 72 -26.20 -8.93 -29.31
N LEU A 73 -26.64 -9.28 -28.09
CA LEU A 73 -27.96 -9.85 -27.84
C LEU A 73 -29.09 -8.84 -28.11
N GLU A 74 -28.89 -7.57 -27.75
CA GLU A 74 -29.79 -6.46 -28.09
C GLU A 74 -29.79 -6.16 -29.61
N MET A 75 -28.67 -6.37 -30.32
CA MET A 75 -28.64 -6.25 -31.79
C MET A 75 -29.31 -7.43 -32.51
N TRP A 76 -29.38 -8.61 -31.88
CA TRP A 76 -30.11 -9.79 -32.39
C TRP A 76 -31.60 -9.74 -32.05
N GLY A 77 -31.97 -9.09 -30.94
CA GLY A 77 -33.35 -8.81 -30.56
C GLY A 77 -33.75 -7.36 -30.82
N TYR A 78 -34.38 -7.13 -31.98
CA TYR A 78 -35.22 -5.96 -32.32
C TYR A 78 -34.59 -4.72 -32.99
N VAL A 79 -34.87 -4.62 -34.29
CA VAL A 79 -35.53 -3.45 -34.89
C VAL A 79 -36.74 -3.07 -34.04
N SER A 80 -36.62 -2.13 -33.11
CA SER A 80 -37.70 -1.16 -32.80
C SER A 80 -37.15 -0.02 -31.95
N TYR A 81 -37.36 1.20 -32.44
CA TYR A 81 -36.80 2.45 -31.97
C TYR A 81 -37.43 2.92 -30.64
N GLY A 82 -36.62 3.38 -29.68
CA GLY A 82 -37.10 4.22 -28.57
C GLY A 82 -36.25 4.25 -27.30
N GLN A 83 -35.60 3.15 -26.90
CA GLN A 83 -34.95 3.03 -25.59
C GLN A 83 -33.41 3.06 -25.58
N LEU A 84 -32.75 3.22 -26.73
CA LEU A 84 -31.28 3.20 -26.84
C LEU A 84 -30.56 4.40 -26.18
N ALA A 85 -31.25 5.51 -25.93
CA ALA A 85 -30.63 6.70 -25.33
C ALA A 85 -30.36 6.52 -23.83
N HIS A 86 -31.22 5.80 -23.10
CA HIS A 86 -31.12 5.66 -21.65
C HIS A 86 -29.91 4.79 -21.24
N PHE A 87 -29.69 3.68 -21.95
CA PHE A 87 -28.57 2.77 -21.71
C PHE A 87 -27.19 3.42 -21.95
N ARG A 88 -27.09 4.37 -22.88
CA ARG A 88 -25.84 5.11 -23.13
C ARG A 88 -25.50 6.05 -21.98
N CYS A 89 -26.50 6.70 -21.38
CA CYS A 89 -26.31 7.60 -20.25
C CYS A 89 -25.85 6.86 -18.99
N ASP A 90 -26.45 5.70 -18.71
CA ASP A 90 -26.10 4.91 -17.53
C ASP A 90 -24.65 4.38 -17.59
N PHE A 91 -24.17 4.02 -18.78
CA PHE A 91 -22.76 3.62 -18.98
C PHE A 91 -21.78 4.78 -18.70
N ILE A 92 -22.07 5.97 -19.24
CA ILE A 92 -21.21 7.15 -19.10
C ILE A 92 -21.16 7.62 -17.64
N VAL A 93 -22.29 7.59 -16.93
CA VAL A 93 -22.36 7.96 -15.51
C VAL A 93 -21.55 6.98 -14.64
N LEU A 94 -21.62 5.69 -14.92
CA LEU A 94 -20.88 4.67 -14.17
C LEU A 94 -19.37 4.77 -14.41
N LEU A 95 -18.95 5.01 -15.66
CA LEU A 95 -17.55 5.23 -16.01
C LEU A 95 -17.01 6.48 -15.28
N ARG A 96 -17.77 7.59 -15.30
CA ARG A 96 -17.38 8.83 -14.60
C ARG A 96 -17.23 8.63 -13.10
N ARG A 97 -18.16 7.91 -12.46
CA ARG A 97 -18.08 7.60 -11.01
C ARG A 97 -16.86 6.74 -10.66
N MET A 98 -16.52 5.76 -11.50
CA MET A 98 -15.33 4.93 -11.29
C MET A 98 -14.02 5.73 -11.43
N LEU A 99 -13.95 6.62 -12.42
CA LEU A 99 -12.80 7.50 -12.60
C LEU A 99 -12.63 8.49 -11.44
N LEU A 100 -13.74 9.09 -10.97
CA LEU A 100 -13.73 10.01 -9.83
C LEU A 100 -13.29 9.33 -8.53
N SER A 101 -13.68 8.08 -8.31
CA SER A 101 -13.22 7.29 -7.16
C SER A 101 -11.71 7.06 -7.20
N SER A 102 -11.15 6.82 -8.39
CA SER A 102 -9.72 6.51 -8.55
C SER A 102 -8.82 7.74 -8.38
N VAL A 103 -9.26 8.93 -8.80
CA VAL A 103 -8.52 10.19 -8.64
C VAL A 103 -8.49 10.68 -7.19
N SER A 104 -9.41 10.21 -6.33
CA SER A 104 -9.48 10.65 -4.93
C SER A 104 -8.35 10.12 -4.04
N VAL A 105 -7.61 9.10 -4.50
CA VAL A 105 -6.50 8.49 -3.74
C VAL A 105 -5.23 8.54 -4.59
N PRO A 106 -4.27 9.42 -4.30
CA PRO A 106 -3.07 9.54 -5.10
C PRO A 106 -2.29 8.24 -5.08
N LEU A 107 -2.09 7.66 -6.26
CA LEU A 107 -1.36 6.42 -6.39
C LEU A 107 0.13 6.62 -6.15
N ARG A 108 0.61 5.93 -5.12
CA ARG A 108 2.03 5.89 -4.79
C ARG A 108 2.64 4.63 -5.37
N GLY A 109 3.89 4.75 -5.80
CA GLY A 109 4.69 3.59 -6.19
C GLY A 109 4.81 2.57 -5.05
N LYS A 110 5.12 1.32 -5.39
CA LYS A 110 5.42 0.29 -4.37
C LYS A 110 6.64 0.72 -3.57
N GLY A 111 6.45 0.99 -2.27
CA GLY A 111 7.55 1.23 -1.33
C GLY A 111 8.47 0.02 -1.17
N ILE A 112 9.65 0.24 -0.61
CA ILE A 112 10.63 -0.81 -0.31
C ILE A 112 10.10 -1.62 0.88
N ARG A 113 9.77 -2.89 0.66
CA ARG A 113 9.17 -3.78 1.69
C ARG A 113 10.15 -4.76 2.32
N THR A 114 11.39 -4.82 1.84
CA THR A 114 12.35 -5.86 2.25
C THR A 114 13.72 -5.24 2.45
N ILE A 115 14.43 -5.66 3.51
CA ILE A 115 15.78 -5.20 3.84
C ILE A 115 16.74 -5.42 2.66
N LYS A 116 16.62 -6.55 1.94
CA LYS A 116 17.42 -6.82 0.74
C LYS A 116 17.25 -5.77 -0.37
N LYS A 117 16.01 -5.35 -0.62
CA LYS A 117 15.73 -4.29 -1.61
C LYS A 117 16.20 -2.93 -1.13
N LEU A 118 16.19 -2.70 0.18
CA LEU A 118 16.77 -1.49 0.76
C LEU A 118 18.28 -1.46 0.57
N SER A 119 18.99 -2.54 0.89
CA SER A 119 20.46 -2.60 0.73
C SER A 119 20.90 -2.43 -0.72
N GLU A 120 20.17 -3.02 -1.67
CA GLU A 120 20.40 -2.82 -3.11
C GLU A 120 20.18 -1.34 -3.49
N ALA A 121 19.09 -0.73 -3.06
CA ALA A 121 18.75 0.66 -3.41
C ALA A 121 19.68 1.71 -2.77
N VAL A 122 20.29 1.39 -1.63
CA VAL A 122 21.30 2.21 -0.95
C VAL A 122 22.65 2.06 -1.63
N SER A 123 23.02 0.84 -2.03
CA SER A 123 24.24 0.57 -2.82
C SER A 123 24.20 1.29 -4.18
N ASP A 124 23.03 1.43 -4.77
CA ASP A 124 22.79 2.20 -5.99
C ASP A 124 22.90 3.73 -5.79
N GLY A 125 23.06 4.22 -4.55
CA GLY A 125 23.13 5.64 -4.22
C GLY A 125 21.80 6.40 -4.38
N LYS A 126 20.69 5.69 -4.62
CA LYS A 126 19.35 6.29 -4.85
C LYS A 126 18.65 6.69 -3.56
N TYR A 127 19.02 6.09 -2.42
CA TYR A 127 18.40 6.36 -1.13
C TYR A 127 19.47 6.65 -0.08
N LYS A 128 19.23 7.69 0.73
CA LYS A 128 20.07 8.05 1.87
C LYS A 128 19.49 7.40 3.13
N CYS A 129 20.24 6.47 3.74
CA CYS A 129 19.84 5.90 5.02
C CYS A 129 19.96 6.96 6.12
N PHE A 130 18.90 7.15 6.89
CA PHE A 130 18.96 7.88 8.15
C PHE A 130 19.03 6.84 9.27
N SER A 131 20.13 6.81 10.03
CA SER A 131 20.15 6.02 11.26
C SER A 131 19.31 6.71 12.32
N SER A 132 18.56 5.90 13.07
CA SER A 132 17.43 6.24 13.93
C SER A 132 17.72 7.16 15.13
N ILE A 133 18.89 7.79 15.24
CA ILE A 133 19.16 8.77 16.30
C ILE A 133 18.70 10.19 15.95
N VAL A 134 18.51 10.52 14.66
CA VAL A 134 18.19 11.89 14.23
C VAL A 134 16.73 12.07 13.78
N ALA A 135 15.97 10.98 13.62
CA ALA A 135 14.62 11.02 13.04
C ALA A 135 13.51 11.52 13.99
N LEU A 136 13.81 11.75 15.28
CA LEU A 136 12.85 12.23 16.28
C LEU A 136 12.75 13.76 16.38
N CYS A 137 13.42 14.50 15.48
CA CYS A 137 13.48 15.98 15.50
C CYS A 137 12.88 16.68 14.26
N LEU A 138 12.03 16.01 13.47
CA LEU A 138 11.32 16.62 12.34
C LEU A 138 9.82 16.39 12.39
#